data_AF-A0A968F584-F1
#
_entry.id   AF-A0A968F584-F1
#
_cell.length_a   1.000
_cell.length_b   1.000
_cell.length_c   1.000
_cell.angle_alpha   90.00
_cell.angle_beta   90.00
_cell.angle_gamma   90.00
#
_symmetry.space_group_name_H-M   'P 1'
#
loop_
_entity.id
_entity.type
_entity.pdbx_description
1 polymer ?
#
loop_
_entity_poly.entity_id
_entity_poly.type
_entity_poly.pdbx_seq_one_letter_code
_entity_poly.pdbx_strand_id
1 'polypeptide(L)'
;MKRGLVTNKWKPRINFSVSSIFLAKDQKGYDWLHFNSAVQSRPSDYTNNAFVIAQQPNMVAINSAIGVDLHGNIWADSLDARKIYSGIGGQSDFIRGAQHSPGGIAIIAMKSVTRDGRSKIVDRCPAGITTTAIPADRVILVTENGAFDPKSLSMGERAVGIAHLATDEERERLLKTIRDDPAFHKPDLTMHKGVPGFTPYKKATEV
;
A
#
# COMPACT_ATOMS: atom_id res chain seq x y z
N MET A 1 1.63 22.45 2.33
CA MET A 1 0.99 23.75 2.01
C MET A 1 1.85 24.94 2.43
N LYS A 2 2.19 25.12 3.73
CA LYS A 2 3.02 26.26 4.20
C LYS A 2 4.31 26.51 3.40
N ARG A 3 4.97 25.44 2.93
CA ARG A 3 6.19 25.48 2.10
C ARG A 3 5.94 25.61 0.58
N GLY A 4 4.71 25.86 0.14
CA GLY A 4 4.36 25.95 -1.29
C GLY A 4 4.35 24.64 -2.08
N LEU A 5 4.68 23.49 -1.45
CA LEU A 5 4.73 22.19 -2.14
C LEU A 5 3.34 21.62 -2.52
N VAL A 6 2.31 21.93 -1.72
CA VAL A 6 0.93 21.49 -1.97
C VAL A 6 0.13 22.74 -2.32
N THR A 7 -0.26 22.86 -3.59
CA THR A 7 -0.96 24.03 -4.15
C THR A 7 -2.32 23.69 -4.75
N ASN A 8 -2.61 22.40 -4.98
CA ASN A 8 -3.82 21.92 -5.67
C ASN A 8 -4.04 22.49 -7.09
N LYS A 9 -3.07 23.20 -7.67
CA LYS A 9 -3.22 23.91 -8.97
C LYS A 9 -3.52 23.00 -10.18
N TRP A 10 -3.19 21.71 -10.07
CA TRP A 10 -3.38 20.72 -11.13
C TRP A 10 -4.66 19.89 -10.99
N LYS A 11 -5.48 20.18 -9.96
CA LYS A 11 -6.75 19.48 -9.78
C LYS A 11 -7.79 20.05 -10.77
N PRO A 12 -8.58 19.22 -11.46
CA PRO A 12 -9.41 19.68 -12.59
C PRO A 12 -10.54 20.66 -12.24
N ARG A 13 -11.09 20.59 -11.02
CA ARG A 13 -12.33 21.30 -10.65
C ARG A 13 -12.21 22.20 -9.43
N ILE A 14 -11.18 22.00 -8.61
CA ILE A 14 -11.03 22.67 -7.32
C ILE A 14 -9.56 23.02 -7.11
N ASN A 15 -9.30 24.17 -6.49
CA ASN A 15 -7.95 24.64 -6.17
C ASN A 15 -7.64 24.55 -4.66
N PHE A 16 -8.43 23.78 -3.91
CA PHE A 16 -8.26 23.51 -2.48
C PHE A 16 -8.16 22.00 -2.20
N SER A 17 -7.64 21.66 -1.02
CA SER A 17 -7.63 20.28 -0.56
C SER A 17 -8.94 19.93 0.11
N VAL A 18 -9.31 18.67 0.00
CA VAL A 18 -10.54 18.13 0.58
C VAL A 18 -10.13 17.04 1.56
N SER A 19 -10.72 17.03 2.75
CA SER A 19 -10.52 15.97 3.72
C SER A 19 -11.83 15.62 4.41
N SER A 20 -11.98 14.38 4.87
CA SER A 20 -13.05 14.00 5.80
C SER A 20 -12.62 14.17 7.25
N ILE A 21 -11.34 13.95 7.54
CA ILE A 21 -10.76 14.02 8.88
C ILE A 21 -9.47 14.83 8.82
N PHE A 22 -9.21 15.66 9.83
CA PHE A 22 -7.93 16.34 10.00
C PHE A 22 -7.40 16.06 11.40
N LEU A 23 -6.17 15.55 11.47
CA LEU A 23 -5.47 15.28 12.72
C LEU A 23 -4.18 16.09 12.73
N ALA A 24 -4.05 16.97 13.72
CA ALA A 24 -2.82 17.73 13.95
C ALA A 24 -2.04 17.15 15.13
N LYS A 25 -0.71 17.30 15.07
CA LYS A 25 0.19 16.94 16.17
C LYS A 25 -0.02 17.79 17.41
N ASP A 26 -0.35 19.07 17.23
CA ASP A 26 -0.48 20.06 18.30
C ASP A 26 -1.52 21.14 17.93
N GLN A 27 -1.81 22.02 18.88
CA GLN A 27 -2.79 23.11 18.72
C GLN A 27 -2.46 24.03 17.55
N LYS A 28 -1.18 24.30 17.27
CA LYS A 28 -0.76 25.16 16.15
C LYS A 28 -1.20 24.59 14.80
N GLY A 29 -1.31 23.27 14.67
CA GLY A 29 -1.86 22.64 13.47
C GLY A 29 -3.36 22.85 13.31
N TYR A 30 -4.12 22.78 14.41
CA TYR A 30 -5.55 23.09 14.42
C TYR A 30 -5.81 24.57 14.16
N ASP A 31 -5.05 25.47 14.79
CA ASP A 31 -5.15 26.92 14.57
C ASP A 31 -4.83 27.29 13.11
N TRP A 32 -3.90 26.59 12.48
CA TRP A 32 -3.61 26.79 11.06
C TRP A 32 -4.75 26.33 10.13
N LEU A 33 -5.53 25.32 10.53
CA LEU A 33 -6.71 24.88 9.79
C LEU A 33 -7.90 25.81 10.01
N HIS A 34 -7.98 26.43 11.19
CA HIS A 34 -9.08 27.31 11.58
C HIS A 34 -9.30 28.43 10.55
N PHE A 35 -10.49 28.47 9.95
CA PHE A 35 -10.88 29.39 8.87
C PHE A 35 -9.95 29.42 7.63
N ASN A 36 -9.20 28.33 7.38
CA ASN A 36 -8.30 28.26 6.24
C ASN A 36 -9.02 27.73 4.98
N SER A 37 -9.29 28.62 4.03
CA SER A 37 -9.98 28.28 2.77
C SER A 37 -9.19 27.34 1.83
N ALA A 38 -7.90 27.10 2.10
CA ALA A 38 -7.11 26.14 1.33
C ALA A 38 -7.50 24.67 1.61
N VAL A 39 -8.27 24.41 2.67
CA VAL A 39 -8.74 23.08 3.06
C VAL A 39 -10.24 23.12 3.34
N GLN A 40 -10.99 22.20 2.73
CA GLN A 40 -12.41 22.03 2.98
C GLN A 40 -12.70 20.65 3.54
N SER A 41 -13.39 20.60 4.68
CA SER A 41 -13.94 19.34 5.18
C SER A 41 -15.17 18.93 4.36
N ARG A 42 -15.24 17.66 3.96
CA ARG A 42 -16.37 17.06 3.24
C ARG A 42 -16.70 15.71 3.87
N PRO A 43 -17.95 15.24 3.80
CA PRO A 43 -18.32 13.95 4.36
C PRO A 43 -17.61 12.80 3.63
N SER A 44 -17.42 11.67 4.33
CA SER A 44 -16.60 10.56 3.83
C SER A 44 -17.21 9.86 2.61
N ASP A 45 -18.53 9.86 2.48
CA ASP A 45 -19.25 9.41 1.29
C ASP A 45 -18.90 10.21 0.02
N TYR A 46 -18.39 11.43 0.16
CA TYR A 46 -17.79 12.21 -0.93
C TYR A 46 -16.29 11.96 -1.06
N THR A 47 -15.52 12.08 0.03
CA THR A 47 -14.04 12.03 -0.05
C THR A 47 -13.50 10.65 -0.39
N ASN A 48 -14.20 9.61 0.04
CA ASN A 48 -13.82 8.21 -0.16
C ASN A 48 -14.62 7.58 -1.30
N ASN A 49 -15.39 8.35 -2.07
CA ASN A 49 -16.03 7.80 -3.25
C ASN A 49 -14.98 7.49 -4.33
N ALA A 50 -14.79 6.21 -4.64
CA ALA A 50 -13.80 5.76 -5.63
C ALA A 50 -13.96 6.47 -6.99
N PHE A 51 -15.19 6.79 -7.42
CA PHE A 51 -15.43 7.51 -8.66
C PHE A 51 -15.06 9.00 -8.58
N VAL A 52 -15.14 9.61 -7.39
CA VAL A 52 -14.66 10.99 -7.17
C VAL A 52 -13.13 11.03 -7.13
N ILE A 53 -12.52 10.03 -6.49
CA ILE A 53 -11.06 9.85 -6.43
C ILE A 53 -10.50 9.65 -7.85
N ALA A 54 -11.12 8.78 -8.65
CA ALA A 54 -10.70 8.48 -10.02
C ALA A 54 -10.71 9.68 -10.98
N GLN A 55 -11.51 10.72 -10.69
CA GLN A 55 -11.54 11.95 -11.48
C GLN A 55 -10.30 12.82 -11.27
N GLN A 56 -9.47 12.56 -10.26
CA GLN A 56 -8.23 13.29 -10.05
C GLN A 56 -7.12 12.64 -10.88
N PRO A 57 -6.46 13.34 -11.81
CA PRO A 57 -5.33 12.78 -12.56
C PRO A 57 -4.12 12.57 -11.65
N ASN A 58 -3.33 11.55 -11.95
CA ASN A 58 -2.14 11.15 -11.19
C ASN A 58 -2.43 10.97 -9.70
N MET A 59 -3.58 10.36 -9.36
CA MET A 59 -3.93 10.11 -7.96
C MET A 59 -2.95 9.11 -7.35
N VAL A 60 -2.24 9.53 -6.31
CA VAL A 60 -1.34 8.66 -5.55
C VAL A 60 -1.97 8.37 -4.18
N ALA A 61 -2.39 7.13 -3.98
CA ALA A 61 -2.92 6.64 -2.71
C ALA A 61 -1.81 5.92 -1.94
N ILE A 62 -1.45 6.42 -0.76
CA ILE A 62 -0.43 5.80 0.10
C ILE A 62 -1.09 5.39 1.40
N ASN A 63 -1.05 4.10 1.72
CA ASN A 63 -1.56 3.55 2.97
C ASN A 63 -0.51 2.62 3.61
N SER A 64 -0.81 2.14 4.82
CA SER A 64 0.03 1.18 5.55
C SER A 64 -0.74 -0.12 5.76
N ALA A 65 -0.01 -1.21 6.03
CA ALA A 65 -0.62 -2.50 6.36
C ALA A 65 0.00 -3.13 7.61
N ILE A 66 -0.75 -4.08 8.19
CA ILE A 66 -0.27 -4.95 9.27
C ILE A 66 0.62 -6.03 8.66
N GLY A 67 0.21 -6.63 7.54
CA GLY A 67 1.02 -7.58 6.79
C GLY A 67 0.49 -7.86 5.38
N VAL A 68 1.28 -8.65 4.66
CA VAL A 68 0.99 -9.17 3.33
C VAL A 68 1.43 -10.63 3.23
N ASP A 69 0.69 -11.45 2.49
CA ASP A 69 1.09 -12.82 2.18
C ASP A 69 1.66 -13.00 0.77
N LEU A 70 2.20 -14.18 0.47
CA LEU A 70 2.81 -14.48 -0.83
C LEU A 70 1.82 -14.46 -2.00
N HIS A 71 0.51 -14.50 -1.74
CA HIS A 71 -0.52 -14.36 -2.77
C HIS A 71 -0.87 -12.90 -3.05
N GLY A 72 -0.41 -11.96 -2.22
CA GLY A 72 -0.74 -10.54 -2.32
C GLY A 72 -2.01 -10.16 -1.57
N ASN A 73 -2.47 -11.00 -0.63
CA ASN A 73 -3.52 -10.61 0.31
C ASN A 73 -2.94 -9.64 1.34
N ILE A 74 -3.59 -8.50 1.53
CA ILE A 74 -3.15 -7.44 2.44
C ILE A 74 -4.21 -7.24 3.51
N TRP A 75 -3.80 -7.11 4.78
CA TRP A 75 -4.69 -6.76 5.88
C TRP A 75 -4.09 -5.63 6.72
N ALA A 76 -4.96 -4.76 7.25
CA ALA A 76 -4.57 -3.54 7.94
C ALA A 76 -5.39 -3.22 9.20
N ASP A 77 -6.46 -3.98 9.43
CA ASP A 77 -7.48 -3.74 10.45
C ASP A 77 -7.31 -4.66 11.67
N SER A 78 -6.86 -5.91 11.47
CA SER A 78 -6.87 -6.95 12.52
C SER A 78 -5.50 -7.62 12.71
N LEU A 79 -5.16 -7.99 13.95
CA LEU A 79 -3.92 -8.72 14.29
C LEU A 79 -4.12 -10.24 14.24
N ASP A 80 -5.33 -10.70 14.55
CA ASP A 80 -5.82 -12.07 14.43
C ASP A 80 -7.35 -12.03 14.25
N ALA A 81 -7.97 -13.19 14.05
CA ALA A 81 -9.41 -13.31 13.78
C ALA A 81 -10.35 -12.67 14.82
N ARG A 82 -9.90 -12.45 16.06
CA ARG A 82 -10.70 -11.89 17.16
C ARG A 82 -10.12 -10.62 17.75
N LYS A 83 -8.93 -10.21 17.31
CA LYS A 83 -8.22 -9.03 17.82
C LYS A 83 -8.13 -7.96 16.74
N ILE A 84 -9.14 -7.09 16.76
CA ILE A 84 -9.21 -5.90 15.92
C ILE A 84 -8.20 -4.86 16.44
N TYR A 85 -7.36 -4.34 15.55
CA TYR A 85 -6.40 -3.27 15.83
C TYR A 85 -6.96 -1.89 15.48
N SER A 86 -7.67 -1.81 14.35
CA SER A 86 -8.25 -0.58 13.81
C SER A 86 -9.57 -0.88 13.08
N GLY A 87 -9.97 -0.06 12.11
CA GLY A 87 -11.11 -0.35 11.23
C GLY A 87 -10.66 -0.51 9.79
N ILE A 88 -11.52 -1.09 8.94
CA ILE A 88 -11.28 -1.23 7.49
C ILE A 88 -10.94 0.14 6.86
N GLY A 89 -11.63 1.20 7.32
CA GLY A 89 -11.40 2.56 6.88
C GLY A 89 -11.66 2.75 5.38
N GLY A 90 -10.97 3.72 4.78
CA GLY A 90 -11.09 4.05 3.35
C GLY A 90 -9.99 3.47 2.46
N GLN A 91 -9.16 2.56 2.98
CA GLN A 91 -7.97 2.11 2.25
C GLN A 91 -8.34 1.53 0.88
N SER A 92 -9.32 0.64 0.84
CA SER A 92 -9.80 -0.01 -0.38
C SER A 92 -10.39 0.98 -1.38
N ASP A 93 -11.09 2.01 -0.89
CA ASP A 93 -11.67 3.07 -1.72
C ASP A 93 -10.58 3.86 -2.47
N PHE A 94 -9.53 4.25 -1.75
CA PHE A 94 -8.41 4.99 -2.34
C PHE A 94 -7.55 4.12 -3.26
N ILE A 95 -7.35 2.84 -2.93
CA ILE A 95 -6.66 1.88 -3.81
C ILE A 95 -7.38 1.80 -5.16
N ARG A 96 -8.70 1.54 -5.14
CA ARG A 96 -9.49 1.35 -6.37
C ARG A 96 -9.69 2.67 -7.12
N GLY A 97 -9.93 3.76 -6.40
CA GLY A 97 -10.02 5.09 -6.99
C GLY A 97 -8.72 5.51 -7.69
N ALA A 98 -7.56 5.24 -7.10
CA ALA A 98 -6.26 5.51 -7.72
C ALA A 98 -6.01 4.61 -8.95
N GLN A 99 -6.43 3.35 -8.95
CA GLN A 99 -6.30 2.47 -10.12
C GLN A 99 -7.13 2.93 -11.32
N HIS A 100 -8.29 3.55 -11.07
CA HIS A 100 -9.14 4.14 -12.11
C HIS A 100 -8.75 5.57 -12.49
N SER A 101 -7.82 6.19 -11.77
CA SER A 101 -7.28 7.51 -12.12
C SER A 101 -6.31 7.42 -13.30
N PRO A 102 -6.37 8.33 -14.28
CA PRO A 102 -5.36 8.44 -15.33
C PRO A 102 -3.98 8.71 -14.72
N GLY A 103 -3.05 7.76 -14.88
CA GLY A 103 -1.71 7.83 -14.27
C GLY A 103 -1.67 7.57 -12.77
N GLY A 104 -2.77 7.10 -12.17
CA GLY A 104 -2.87 6.87 -10.74
C GLY A 104 -2.13 5.63 -10.25
N ILE A 105 -1.69 5.68 -8.99
CA ILE A 105 -0.85 4.68 -8.34
C ILE A 105 -1.36 4.44 -6.91
N ALA A 106 -1.51 3.18 -6.54
CA ALA A 106 -1.79 2.76 -5.17
C ALA A 106 -0.55 2.13 -4.55
N ILE A 107 -0.19 2.57 -3.35
CA ILE A 107 1.01 2.17 -2.61
C ILE A 107 0.61 1.71 -1.22
N ILE A 108 1.13 0.55 -0.81
CA ILE A 108 1.16 0.11 0.58
C ILE A 108 2.61 0.12 1.06
N ALA A 109 2.89 1.01 2.01
CA ALA A 109 4.20 1.17 2.62
C ALA A 109 4.18 0.66 4.07
N MET A 110 5.08 -0.25 4.39
CA MET A 110 5.21 -0.79 5.75
C MET A 110 6.65 -1.21 6.04
N LYS A 111 7.02 -1.29 7.31
CA LYS A 111 8.25 -2.00 7.67
C LYS A 111 8.14 -3.48 7.32
N SER A 112 9.25 -4.12 6.97
CA SER A 112 9.28 -5.57 6.71
C SER A 112 9.06 -6.39 7.99
N VAL A 113 9.38 -5.80 9.15
CA VAL A 113 9.22 -6.42 10.47
C VAL A 113 8.43 -5.55 11.44
N THR A 114 7.81 -6.20 12.42
CA THR A 114 7.20 -5.56 13.58
C THR A 114 8.28 -5.08 14.58
N ARG A 115 7.87 -4.35 15.61
CA ARG A 115 8.80 -3.86 16.66
C ARG A 115 9.47 -5.00 17.44
N ASP A 116 8.79 -6.12 17.56
CA ASP A 116 9.25 -7.36 18.20
C ASP A 116 9.94 -8.33 17.22
N GLY A 117 10.27 -7.88 16.00
CA GLY A 117 11.09 -8.63 15.05
C GLY A 117 10.35 -9.69 14.23
N ARG A 118 9.02 -9.76 14.32
CA ARG A 118 8.23 -10.70 13.48
C ARG A 118 8.08 -10.14 12.07
N SER A 119 8.21 -11.00 11.07
CA SER A 119 7.98 -10.61 9.68
C SER A 119 6.52 -10.20 9.44
N LYS A 120 6.35 -9.14 8.65
CA LYS A 120 5.06 -8.70 8.10
C LYS A 120 4.81 -9.26 6.69
N ILE A 121 5.82 -9.86 6.08
CA ILE A 121 5.72 -10.61 4.83
C ILE A 121 5.68 -12.07 5.23
N VAL A 122 4.56 -12.73 5.02
CA VAL A 122 4.34 -14.10 5.51
C VAL A 122 3.94 -15.02 4.36
N ASP A 123 3.98 -16.32 4.62
CA ASP A 123 3.53 -17.32 3.64
C ASP A 123 2.03 -17.15 3.32
N ARG A 124 1.19 -17.13 4.36
CA ARG A 124 -0.27 -17.05 4.25
C ARG A 124 -0.86 -16.09 5.26
N CYS A 125 -1.90 -15.36 4.85
CA CYS A 125 -2.70 -14.54 5.75
C CYS A 125 -3.19 -15.37 6.96
N PRO A 126 -3.07 -14.88 8.20
CA PRO A 126 -3.55 -15.61 9.38
C PRO A 126 -5.03 -15.98 9.27
N ALA A 127 -5.36 -17.22 9.67
CA ALA A 127 -6.71 -17.74 9.54
C ALA A 127 -7.74 -16.83 10.25
N GLY A 128 -8.84 -16.54 9.56
CA GLY A 128 -9.95 -15.74 10.07
C GLY A 128 -9.75 -14.22 10.01
N ILE A 129 -8.63 -13.73 9.47
CA ILE A 129 -8.47 -12.31 9.13
C ILE A 129 -9.13 -12.02 7.78
N THR A 130 -9.85 -10.91 7.68
CA THR A 130 -10.39 -10.40 6.41
C THR A 130 -9.37 -9.45 5.76
N THR A 131 -9.19 -9.59 4.45
CA THR A 131 -8.23 -8.78 3.70
C THR A 131 -8.80 -7.40 3.38
N THR A 132 -8.02 -6.34 3.60
CA THR A 132 -8.37 -4.96 3.24
C THR A 132 -8.01 -4.61 1.79
N ALA A 133 -7.12 -5.39 1.17
CA ALA A 133 -6.91 -5.41 -0.28
C ALA A 133 -6.57 -6.84 -0.74
N ILE A 134 -6.94 -7.16 -1.99
CA ILE A 134 -6.83 -8.50 -2.56
C ILE A 134 -5.80 -8.53 -3.70
N PRO A 135 -5.37 -9.72 -4.17
CA PRO A 135 -4.38 -9.83 -5.25
C PRO A 135 -4.80 -9.18 -6.58
N ALA A 136 -6.10 -8.96 -6.78
CA ALA A 136 -6.63 -8.24 -7.94
C ALA A 136 -6.40 -6.72 -7.84
N ASP A 137 -6.25 -6.17 -6.64
CA ASP A 137 -5.90 -4.78 -6.44
C ASP A 137 -4.41 -4.59 -6.83
N ARG A 138 -4.15 -3.88 -7.93
CA ARG A 138 -2.79 -3.51 -8.35
C ARG A 138 -2.18 -2.49 -7.38
N VAL A 139 -1.53 -3.00 -6.35
CA VAL A 139 -0.87 -2.23 -5.28
C VAL A 139 0.64 -2.40 -5.39
N ILE A 140 1.37 -1.29 -5.40
CA ILE A 140 2.82 -1.29 -5.22
C ILE A 140 3.13 -1.47 -3.74
N LEU A 141 3.91 -2.49 -3.40
CA LEU A 141 4.29 -2.77 -2.02
C LEU A 141 5.69 -2.21 -1.76
N VAL A 142 5.87 -1.53 -0.63
CA VAL A 142 7.13 -0.87 -0.28
C VAL A 142 7.54 -1.22 1.15
N THR A 143 8.79 -1.63 1.32
CA THR A 143 9.46 -1.79 2.61
C THR A 143 10.83 -1.11 2.60
N GLU A 144 11.54 -1.14 3.72
CA GLU A 144 12.93 -0.71 3.82
C GLU A 144 13.89 -1.50 2.90
N ASN A 145 13.46 -2.66 2.37
CA ASN A 145 14.27 -3.49 1.49
C ASN A 145 14.10 -3.13 0.00
N GLY A 146 12.99 -2.49 -0.36
CA GLY A 146 12.71 -2.08 -1.73
C GLY A 146 11.23 -1.85 -2.01
N ALA A 147 10.91 -1.71 -3.30
CA ALA A 147 9.55 -1.59 -3.81
C ALA A 147 9.25 -2.69 -4.83
N PHE A 148 8.04 -3.24 -4.80
CA PHE A 148 7.57 -4.26 -5.73
C PHE A 148 6.30 -3.80 -6.44
N ASP A 149 6.35 -3.72 -7.77
CA ASP A 149 5.20 -3.47 -8.64
C ASP A 149 4.71 -4.80 -9.27
N PRO A 150 3.50 -5.29 -8.94
CA PRO A 150 2.96 -6.54 -9.44
C PRO A 150 2.42 -6.46 -10.89
N LYS A 151 2.52 -5.30 -11.55
CA LYS A 151 1.92 -5.06 -12.87
C LYS A 151 2.42 -6.09 -13.91
N SER A 152 1.44 -6.75 -14.54
CA SER A 152 1.66 -7.75 -15.60
C SER A 152 2.42 -9.01 -15.17
N LEU A 153 2.51 -9.28 -13.87
CA LEU A 153 3.18 -10.47 -13.33
C LEU A 153 2.17 -11.58 -12.96
N SER A 154 2.57 -12.82 -13.17
CA SER A 154 1.86 -14.03 -12.74
C SER A 154 1.86 -14.18 -11.21
N MET A 155 0.99 -15.05 -10.67
CA MET A 155 0.95 -15.29 -9.22
C MET A 155 2.28 -15.79 -8.64
N GLY A 156 2.99 -16.64 -9.37
CA GLY A 156 4.30 -17.13 -8.93
C GLY A 156 5.37 -16.04 -8.94
N GLU A 157 5.41 -15.18 -9.97
CA GLU A 157 6.34 -14.04 -10.03
C GLU A 157 6.03 -13.03 -8.92
N ARG A 158 4.73 -12.83 -8.60
CA ARG A 158 4.31 -11.99 -7.48
C ARG A 158 4.77 -12.54 -6.14
N ALA A 159 4.64 -13.84 -5.91
CA ALA A 159 5.14 -14.47 -4.68
C ALA A 159 6.64 -14.22 -4.50
N VAL A 160 7.44 -14.40 -5.56
CA VAL A 160 8.88 -14.11 -5.53
C VAL A 160 9.14 -12.62 -5.27
N GLY A 161 8.43 -11.71 -5.94
CA GLY A 161 8.56 -10.27 -5.74
C GLY A 161 8.21 -9.80 -4.32
N ILE A 162 7.13 -10.34 -3.75
CA ILE A 162 6.69 -10.06 -2.38
C ILE A 162 7.71 -10.60 -1.37
N ALA A 163 8.25 -11.81 -1.58
CA ALA A 163 9.28 -12.38 -0.71
C ALA A 163 10.53 -11.48 -0.63
N HIS A 164 10.89 -10.78 -1.70
CA HIS A 164 12.03 -9.85 -1.72
C HIS A 164 11.84 -8.58 -0.89
N LEU A 165 10.61 -8.30 -0.43
CA LEU A 165 10.35 -7.21 0.51
C LEU A 165 10.65 -7.58 1.97
N ALA A 166 10.84 -8.87 2.27
CA ALA A 166 11.18 -9.38 3.59
C ALA A 166 12.66 -9.15 3.95
N THR A 167 13.04 -9.43 5.20
CA THR A 167 14.45 -9.50 5.62
C THR A 167 15.19 -10.61 4.87
N ASP A 168 16.52 -10.58 4.87
CA ASP A 168 17.30 -11.58 4.13
C ASP A 168 16.98 -13.03 4.56
N GLU A 169 16.92 -13.29 5.87
CA GLU A 169 16.57 -14.61 6.43
C GLU A 169 15.15 -15.05 6.04
N GLU A 170 14.17 -14.16 6.20
CA GLU A 170 12.78 -14.49 5.89
C GLU A 170 12.56 -14.63 4.38
N ARG A 171 13.25 -13.83 3.57
CA ARG A 171 13.26 -13.95 2.11
C ARG A 171 13.75 -15.33 1.70
N GLU A 172 14.87 -15.80 2.24
CA GLU A 172 15.39 -17.14 1.96
C GLU A 172 14.38 -18.24 2.35
N ARG A 173 13.76 -18.10 3.51
CA ARG A 173 12.70 -19.01 3.98
C ARG A 173 11.52 -19.06 3.02
N LEU A 174 10.99 -17.90 2.62
CA LEU A 174 9.84 -17.78 1.73
C LEU A 174 10.15 -18.26 0.32
N LEU A 175 11.34 -17.96 -0.23
CA LEU A 175 11.76 -18.46 -1.54
C LEU A 175 11.90 -19.98 -1.55
N LYS A 176 12.38 -20.56 -0.43
CA LYS A 176 12.38 -22.02 -0.27
C LYS A 176 10.94 -22.58 -0.25
N THR A 177 10.03 -21.95 0.48
CA THR A 177 8.60 -22.33 0.47
C THR A 177 8.03 -22.30 -0.94
N ILE A 178 8.27 -21.22 -1.71
CA ILE A 178 7.77 -21.08 -3.08
C ILE A 178 8.31 -22.19 -3.98
N ARG A 179 9.62 -22.48 -3.90
CA ARG A 179 10.26 -23.50 -4.73
C ARG A 179 9.79 -24.92 -4.40
N ASP A 180 9.68 -25.23 -3.11
CA ASP A 180 9.48 -26.61 -2.65
C ASP A 180 7.97 -26.99 -2.60
N ASP A 181 7.04 -26.02 -2.55
CA ASP A 181 5.58 -26.26 -2.53
C ASP A 181 4.99 -26.25 -3.96
N PRO A 182 4.54 -27.41 -4.50
CA PRO A 182 3.99 -27.50 -5.84
C PRO A 182 2.64 -26.79 -6.01
N ALA A 183 2.01 -26.32 -4.93
CA ALA A 183 0.79 -25.52 -5.01
C ALA A 183 1.03 -24.11 -5.56
N PHE A 184 2.27 -23.61 -5.56
CA PHE A 184 2.60 -22.35 -6.22
C PHE A 184 2.50 -22.48 -7.74
N HIS A 185 2.06 -21.41 -8.40
CA HIS A 185 1.96 -21.40 -9.85
C HIS A 185 3.35 -21.29 -10.50
N LYS A 186 3.81 -22.38 -11.12
CA LYS A 186 5.06 -22.45 -11.91
C LYS A 186 6.32 -21.99 -11.12
N PRO A 187 6.59 -22.56 -9.93
CA PRO A 187 7.60 -22.03 -9.01
C PRO A 187 9.03 -22.07 -9.56
N ASP A 188 9.39 -23.08 -10.35
CA ASP A 188 10.73 -23.13 -10.97
C ASP A 188 10.91 -22.05 -12.04
N LEU A 189 9.84 -21.71 -12.76
CA LEU A 189 9.89 -20.74 -13.85
C LEU A 189 9.90 -19.30 -13.36
N THR A 190 9.57 -19.05 -12.09
CA THR A 190 9.47 -17.69 -11.52
C THR A 190 10.81 -17.23 -10.92
N MET A 191 11.79 -18.13 -10.83
CA MET A 191 13.13 -17.89 -10.30
C MET A 191 14.06 -17.43 -11.42
N HIS A 192 13.97 -16.14 -11.77
CA HIS A 192 14.77 -15.52 -12.83
C HIS A 192 16.12 -14.95 -12.33
N LYS A 193 17.02 -14.62 -13.27
CA LYS A 193 18.14 -13.71 -12.99
C LYS A 193 17.60 -12.30 -12.80
N GLY A 194 17.38 -11.92 -11.55
CA GLY A 194 16.68 -10.69 -11.16
C GLY A 194 15.20 -10.92 -10.92
N VAL A 195 14.54 -9.96 -10.27
CA VAL A 195 13.15 -10.10 -9.82
C VAL A 195 12.29 -9.08 -10.56
N PRO A 196 11.45 -9.51 -11.52
CA PRO A 196 10.57 -8.60 -12.25
C PRO A 196 9.73 -7.73 -11.30
N GLY A 197 9.59 -6.45 -11.64
CA GLY A 197 8.82 -5.49 -10.84
C GLY A 197 9.46 -5.08 -9.51
N PHE A 198 10.58 -5.68 -9.09
CA PHE A 198 11.26 -5.32 -7.85
C PHE A 198 12.36 -4.29 -8.07
N THR A 199 12.37 -3.26 -7.23
CA THR A 199 13.39 -2.21 -7.17
C THR A 199 14.01 -2.20 -5.77
N PRO A 200 15.28 -2.62 -5.61
CA PRO A 200 15.96 -2.59 -4.31
C PRO A 200 16.09 -1.17 -3.77
N TYR A 201 16.06 -1.01 -2.44
CA TYR A 201 16.16 0.30 -1.80
C TYR A 201 17.39 1.11 -2.25
N LYS A 202 18.58 0.48 -2.28
CA LYS A 202 19.83 1.14 -2.70
C LYS A 202 19.70 1.80 -4.06
N LYS A 203 19.16 1.07 -5.04
CA LYS A 203 18.93 1.56 -6.40
C LYS A 203 17.89 2.70 -6.45
N ALA A 204 16.88 2.65 -5.58
CA ALA A 204 15.85 3.68 -5.50
C ALA A 204 16.36 5.01 -4.89
N THR A 205 17.44 4.97 -4.11
CA THR A 205 18.00 6.14 -3.43
C THR A 205 19.23 6.77 -4.08
N GLU A 206 19.73 6.19 -5.18
CA GLU A 206 20.89 6.71 -5.95
C GLU A 206 20.56 7.95 -6.80
N VAL A 207 19.58 8.77 -6.38
CA VAL A 207 19.10 9.98 -7.08
C VAL A 207 19.82 11.23 -6.62
#